data_AF-A0A960WT13-F1
#
_entry.id   AF-A0A960WT13-F1
#
_cell.length_a   1.000
_cell.length_b   1.000
_cell.length_c   1.000
_cell.angle_alpha   90.00
_cell.angle_beta   90.00
_cell.angle_gamma   90.00
#
_symmetry.space_group_name_H-M   'P 1'
#
loop_
_entity.id
_entity.type
_entity.pdbx_description
1 polymer ?
#
loop_
_entity_poly.entity_id
_entity_poly.type
_entity_poly.pdbx_seq_one_letter_code
_entity_poly.pdbx_strand_id
1 'polypeptide(L)'
;MKTFSFIRSIGAFHGLGVFLLFAMGAFQKGDASDWGAYHIVSASTSEFVLEAVDGVKEGATISIQKPNGGANQKWIVIEEEGVAKISPVEGPSLVMSAAEGGANRGTAIVLEKDRGEPWQRWSLVK
;
A
#
# COMPACT_ATOMS: atom_id res chain seq x y z
N MET A 1 21.43 26.04 4.90
CA MET A 1 22.22 25.24 5.86
C MET A 1 21.63 25.48 7.24
N LYS A 2 20.82 24.56 7.77
CA LYS A 2 20.25 24.67 9.12
C LYS A 2 20.59 23.41 9.88
N THR A 3 21.46 23.57 10.87
CA THR A 3 21.89 22.56 11.83
C THR A 3 20.80 22.46 12.90
N PHE A 4 20.28 21.26 13.17
CA PHE A 4 19.47 21.01 14.36
C PHE A 4 20.18 20.01 15.26
N SER A 5 20.58 20.53 16.43
CA SER A 5 21.07 19.78 17.58
C SER A 5 19.87 19.35 18.43
N PHE A 6 19.86 18.13 18.93
CA PHE A 6 19.01 17.79 20.07
C PHE A 6 19.79 17.00 21.11
N ILE A 7 19.83 17.56 22.32
CA ILE A 7 20.44 17.02 23.53
C ILE A 7 19.31 16.43 24.40
N ARG A 8 19.51 15.15 24.77
CA ARG A 8 19.14 14.41 26.00
C ARG A 8 17.73 14.59 26.62
N SER A 9 17.09 13.44 26.87
CA SER A 9 16.74 13.04 28.25
C SER A 9 16.52 11.53 28.34
N ILE A 10 17.29 10.86 29.19
CA ILE A 10 17.10 9.47 29.61
C ILE A 10 16.26 9.53 30.89
N GLY A 11 15.00 9.12 30.81
CA GLY A 11 14.14 8.88 31.96
C GLY A 11 14.15 7.39 32.31
N ALA A 12 14.71 7.04 33.47
CA ALA A 12 14.68 5.70 34.02
C ALA A 12 13.30 5.38 34.59
N PHE A 13 12.73 4.23 34.22
CA PHE A 13 11.63 3.59 34.95
C PHE A 13 12.06 2.16 35.31
N HIS A 14 12.09 1.88 36.62
CA HIS A 14 12.25 0.54 37.18
C HIS A 14 10.86 -0.12 37.22
N GLY A 15 10.70 -1.17 36.41
CA GLY A 15 9.59 -2.12 36.43
C GLY A 15 10.01 -3.33 35.61
N LEU A 16 10.07 -4.50 36.24
CA LEU A 16 10.53 -5.75 35.65
C LEU A 16 9.74 -6.10 34.36
N GLY A 17 10.43 -6.19 33.23
CA GLY A 17 9.86 -6.65 31.95
C GLY A 17 10.89 -6.66 30.82
N VAL A 18 11.54 -7.81 30.62
CA VAL A 18 12.31 -8.28 29.45
C VAL A 18 12.84 -7.23 28.45
N PHE A 19 14.16 -6.99 28.49
CA PHE A 19 14.92 -6.41 27.37
C PHE A 19 15.04 -7.45 26.24
N LEU A 20 14.51 -7.16 25.05
CA LEU A 20 15.08 -7.66 23.81
C LEU A 20 15.55 -6.45 22.99
N LEU A 21 16.85 -6.20 23.03
CA LEU A 21 17.54 -5.27 22.16
C LEU A 21 17.85 -5.98 20.84
N PHE A 22 17.32 -5.46 19.73
CA PHE A 22 17.99 -5.54 18.43
C PHE A 22 17.87 -4.17 17.77
N ALA A 23 18.94 -3.39 17.84
CA ALA A 23 19.15 -2.23 17.00
C ALA A 23 20.32 -2.54 16.07
N MET A 24 20.06 -2.69 14.77
CA MET A 24 21.04 -2.48 13.71
C MET A 24 20.33 -2.31 12.37
N GLY A 25 20.51 -1.13 11.78
CA GLY A 25 19.99 -0.77 10.47
C GLY A 25 19.23 0.56 10.47
N ALA A 26 19.96 1.67 10.63
CA ALA A 26 19.44 2.96 10.20
C ALA A 26 19.30 2.91 8.67
N PHE A 27 18.09 2.63 8.19
CA PHE A 27 17.73 2.99 6.82
C PHE A 27 17.39 4.48 6.86
N GLN A 28 18.17 5.30 6.16
CA GLN A 28 17.68 6.63 5.81
C GLN A 28 16.52 6.40 4.85
N LYS A 29 15.30 6.37 5.39
CA LYS A 29 14.06 6.46 4.62
C LYS A 29 14.07 7.85 4.00
N GLY A 30 14.72 7.99 2.84
CA GLY A 30 14.42 9.09 1.93
C GLY A 30 12.91 9.13 1.74
N ASP A 31 12.34 10.33 1.67
CA ASP A 31 10.91 10.67 1.82
C ASP A 31 9.95 9.73 1.08
N ALA A 32 9.82 8.50 1.56
CA ALA A 32 8.84 7.53 1.15
C ALA A 32 7.60 7.98 1.89
N SER A 33 6.79 8.74 1.15
CA SER A 33 5.43 9.15 1.46
C SER A 33 4.81 8.16 2.44
N ASP A 34 4.27 8.66 3.55
CA ASP A 34 3.81 7.93 4.74
C ASP A 34 2.57 7.03 4.51
N TRP A 35 2.39 6.58 3.27
CA TRP A 35 1.22 5.91 2.75
C TRP A 35 1.36 4.39 2.99
N GLY A 36 1.39 4.00 4.27
CA GLY A 36 1.45 2.61 4.72
C GLY A 36 0.34 1.70 4.15
N ALA A 37 0.19 0.49 4.69
CA ALA A 37 -0.84 -0.42 4.18
C ALA A 37 -2.27 0.12 4.41
N TYR A 38 -3.04 0.28 3.34
CA TYR A 38 -4.44 0.70 3.34
C TYR A 38 -5.40 -0.47 3.21
N HIS A 39 -6.59 -0.31 3.80
CA HIS A 39 -7.80 -0.91 3.29
C HIS A 39 -8.53 0.15 2.45
N ILE A 40 -8.93 -0.20 1.23
CA ILE A 40 -9.76 0.67 0.39
C ILE A 40 -11.21 0.25 0.60
N VAL A 41 -11.98 1.07 1.30
CA VAL A 41 -13.37 0.78 1.69
C VAL A 41 -14.33 1.35 0.64
N SER A 42 -15.33 0.57 0.25
CA SER A 42 -16.37 1.07 -0.67
C SER A 42 -17.20 2.15 0.02
N ALA A 43 -17.26 3.34 -0.57
CA ALA A 43 -18.08 4.43 -0.03
C ALA A 43 -19.59 4.19 -0.19
N SER A 44 -20.01 3.37 -1.17
CA SER A 44 -21.43 3.02 -1.38
C SER A 44 -21.90 1.85 -0.52
N THR A 45 -20.97 1.03 0.00
CA THR A 45 -21.23 -0.17 0.80
C THR A 45 -20.08 -0.36 1.79
N SER A 46 -20.11 0.40 2.89
CA SER A 46 -18.96 0.53 3.82
C SER A 46 -18.60 -0.77 4.56
N GLU A 47 -19.43 -1.80 4.47
CA GLU A 47 -19.16 -3.16 4.95
C GLU A 47 -18.29 -4.00 4.00
N PHE A 48 -17.88 -3.47 2.84
CA PHE A 48 -17.02 -4.13 1.87
C PHE A 48 -15.70 -3.38 1.64
N VAL A 49 -14.63 -4.15 1.38
CA VAL A 49 -13.29 -3.66 1.08
C VAL A 49 -12.82 -4.17 -0.27
N LEU A 50 -11.89 -3.45 -0.90
CA LEU A 50 -11.26 -3.87 -2.15
C LEU A 50 -10.36 -5.08 -1.93
N GLU A 51 -10.53 -6.11 -2.76
CA GLU A 51 -9.84 -7.39 -2.67
C GLU A 51 -9.34 -7.85 -4.05
N ALA A 52 -8.12 -8.37 -4.11
CA ALA A 52 -7.68 -9.24 -5.22
C ALA A 52 -8.29 -10.64 -5.05
N VAL A 53 -9.30 -10.94 -5.86
CA VAL A 53 -10.11 -12.17 -5.79
C VAL A 53 -9.24 -13.39 -6.07
N ASP A 54 -9.43 -14.44 -5.27
CA ASP A 54 -8.66 -15.69 -5.31
C ASP A 54 -7.15 -15.52 -5.09
N GLY A 55 -6.76 -14.43 -4.39
CA GLY A 55 -5.40 -14.17 -3.90
C GLY A 55 -4.58 -13.22 -4.78
N VAL A 56 -3.35 -12.96 -4.32
CA VAL A 56 -2.39 -12.07 -5.00
C VAL A 56 -1.66 -12.83 -6.09
N LYS A 57 -2.10 -12.68 -7.34
CA LYS A 57 -1.50 -13.30 -8.53
C LYS A 57 -1.79 -12.47 -9.78
N GLU A 58 -0.94 -12.61 -10.80
CA GLU A 58 -1.17 -11.98 -12.11
C GLU A 58 -2.52 -12.46 -12.69
N GLY A 59 -3.32 -11.52 -13.20
CA GLY A 59 -4.67 -11.77 -13.71
C GLY A 59 -5.75 -11.86 -12.62
N ALA A 60 -5.42 -11.77 -11.32
CA ALA A 60 -6.45 -11.71 -10.28
C ALA A 60 -7.38 -10.52 -10.51
N THR A 61 -8.68 -10.77 -10.56
CA THR A 61 -9.68 -9.69 -10.65
C THR A 61 -9.75 -8.94 -9.33
N ILE A 62 -9.88 -7.63 -9.39
CA ILE A 62 -10.05 -6.78 -8.22
C ILE A 62 -11.54 -6.44 -8.10
N SER A 63 -12.11 -6.74 -6.94
CA SER A 63 -13.53 -6.50 -6.64
C SER A 63 -13.73 -6.13 -5.18
N ILE A 64 -14.96 -5.81 -4.78
CA ILE A 64 -15.30 -5.54 -3.39
C ILE A 64 -15.77 -6.82 -2.70
N GLN A 65 -15.21 -7.13 -1.52
CA GLN A 65 -15.51 -8.33 -0.74
C GLN A 65 -15.69 -8.00 0.74
N LYS A 66 -16.31 -8.92 1.50
CA LYS A 66 -16.41 -8.75 2.96
C LYS A 66 -15.00 -8.75 3.56
N PRO A 67 -14.70 -7.89 4.54
CA PRO A 67 -13.41 -7.87 5.19
C PRO A 67 -13.16 -9.21 5.88
N ASN A 68 -12.03 -9.84 5.56
CA ASN A 68 -11.55 -11.09 6.16
C ASN A 68 -10.12 -10.94 6.74
N GLY A 69 -9.50 -9.76 6.57
CA GLY A 69 -8.15 -9.46 7.08
C GLY A 69 -7.02 -10.07 6.26
N GLY A 70 -7.35 -10.76 5.17
CA GLY A 70 -6.42 -11.38 4.24
C GLY A 70 -5.48 -10.37 3.59
N ALA A 71 -4.30 -10.83 3.21
CA ALA A 71 -3.28 -9.99 2.59
C ALA A 71 -3.71 -9.42 1.23
N ASN A 72 -4.59 -10.14 0.52
CA ASN A 72 -5.22 -9.69 -0.72
C ASN A 72 -6.24 -8.56 -0.52
N GLN A 73 -6.47 -8.08 0.71
CA GLN A 73 -7.29 -6.90 1.04
C GLN A 73 -6.46 -5.71 1.56
N LYS A 74 -5.13 -5.78 1.44
CA LYS A 74 -4.20 -4.76 1.95
C LYS A 74 -3.38 -4.18 0.81
N TRP A 75 -3.38 -2.85 0.70
CA TRP A 75 -2.86 -2.13 -0.46
C TRP A 75 -1.78 -1.13 -0.06
N ILE A 76 -0.73 -1.03 -0.85
CA ILE A 76 0.25 0.06 -0.82
C ILE A 76 -0.18 1.04 -1.91
N VAL A 77 -0.23 2.33 -1.56
CA VAL A 77 -0.55 3.40 -2.50
C VAL A 77 0.65 4.35 -2.53
N ILE A 78 1.27 4.50 -3.69
CA ILE A 78 2.42 5.38 -3.88
C ILE A 78 2.05 6.43 -4.91
N GLU A 79 2.03 7.69 -4.50
CA GLU A 79 1.85 8.83 -5.41
C GLU A 79 3.20 9.32 -5.93
N GLU A 80 3.33 9.39 -7.25
CA GLU A 80 4.48 9.89 -7.98
C GLU A 80 3.97 10.73 -9.16
N GLU A 81 4.50 11.94 -9.33
CA GLU A 81 4.20 12.81 -10.48
C GLU A 81 2.70 13.10 -10.71
N GLY A 82 1.89 13.13 -9.64
CA GLY A 82 0.47 13.44 -9.70
C GLY A 82 -0.45 12.26 -10.05
N VAL A 83 0.09 11.04 -10.11
CA VAL A 83 -0.65 9.79 -10.24
C VAL A 83 -0.25 8.79 -9.16
N ALA A 84 -1.14 7.85 -8.85
CA ALA A 84 -0.91 6.80 -7.89
C ALA A 84 -0.63 5.45 -8.56
N LYS A 85 0.33 4.72 -8.02
CA LYS A 85 0.48 3.27 -8.22
C LYS A 85 -0.12 2.56 -7.00
N ILE A 86 -0.92 1.53 -7.25
CA ILE A 86 -1.57 0.74 -6.19
C ILE A 86 -1.17 -0.72 -6.33
N SER A 87 -0.57 -1.29 -5.30
CA SER A 87 -0.11 -2.69 -5.27
C SER A 87 -0.56 -3.41 -4.01
N PRO A 88 -0.73 -4.74 -4.01
CA PRO A 88 -0.97 -5.50 -2.79
C PRO A 88 0.30 -5.56 -1.93
N VAL A 89 0.13 -5.56 -0.61
CA VAL A 89 1.27 -5.59 0.34
C VAL A 89 2.16 -6.83 0.14
N GLU A 90 1.57 -8.01 -0.09
CA GLU A 90 2.30 -9.27 -0.27
C GLU A 90 2.74 -9.55 -1.73
N GLY A 91 2.51 -8.63 -2.65
CA GLY A 91 2.93 -8.77 -4.05
C GLY A 91 3.23 -7.43 -4.71
N PRO A 92 4.22 -6.67 -4.22
CA PRO A 92 4.48 -5.30 -4.68
C PRO A 92 4.99 -5.23 -6.14
N SER A 93 5.35 -6.35 -6.76
CA SER A 93 5.68 -6.43 -8.19
C SER A 93 4.44 -6.46 -9.10
N LEU A 94 3.25 -6.64 -8.52
CA LEU A 94 1.97 -6.56 -9.20
C LEU A 94 1.27 -5.25 -8.86
N VAL A 95 0.53 -4.70 -9.82
CA VAL A 95 -0.16 -3.42 -9.69
C VAL A 95 -1.59 -3.52 -10.21
N MET A 96 -2.48 -2.78 -9.56
CA MET A 96 -3.85 -2.57 -10.01
C MET A 96 -3.85 -1.90 -11.38
N SER A 97 -4.48 -2.57 -12.34
CA SER A 97 -4.40 -2.23 -13.75
C SER A 97 -5.78 -2.34 -14.39
N ALA A 98 -6.11 -1.44 -15.32
CA ALA A 98 -7.17 -1.73 -16.28
C ALA A 98 -6.65 -2.79 -17.25
N ALA A 99 -7.34 -3.94 -17.32
CA ALA A 99 -6.84 -5.13 -18.01
C ALA A 99 -6.34 -4.84 -19.43
N GLU A 100 -5.07 -5.14 -19.69
CA GLU A 100 -4.39 -5.01 -20.98
C GLU A 100 -4.55 -3.64 -21.66
N GLY A 101 -4.68 -2.56 -20.86
CA GLY A 101 -4.88 -1.21 -21.38
C GLY A 101 -6.30 -0.93 -21.91
N GLY A 102 -7.29 -1.75 -21.57
CA GLY A 102 -8.65 -1.60 -22.04
C GLY A 102 -9.32 -0.29 -21.58
N ALA A 103 -9.85 0.49 -22.52
CA ALA A 103 -10.53 1.76 -22.25
C ALA A 103 -12.07 1.68 -22.30
N ASN A 104 -12.63 0.49 -22.51
CA ASN A 104 -14.07 0.31 -22.65
C ASN A 104 -14.79 0.29 -21.29
N ARG A 105 -16.07 0.67 -21.29
CA ARG A 105 -16.92 0.45 -20.11
C ARG A 105 -16.97 -1.04 -19.80
N GLY A 106 -16.69 -1.39 -18.55
CA GLY A 106 -16.64 -2.78 -18.11
C GLY A 106 -15.28 -3.47 -18.32
N THR A 107 -14.23 -2.76 -18.75
CA THR A 107 -12.86 -3.29 -18.62
C THR A 107 -12.63 -3.73 -17.18
N ALA A 108 -12.20 -4.98 -16.99
CA ALA A 108 -11.91 -5.51 -15.68
C ALA A 108 -10.72 -4.78 -15.04
N ILE A 109 -10.76 -4.62 -13.73
CA ILE A 109 -9.59 -4.21 -12.96
C ILE A 109 -8.90 -5.49 -12.47
N VAL A 110 -7.61 -5.62 -12.76
CA VAL A 110 -6.83 -6.83 -12.47
C VAL A 110 -5.46 -6.48 -11.88
N LEU A 111 -4.77 -7.49 -11.36
CA LEU A 111 -3.34 -7.39 -11.05
C LEU A 111 -2.49 -7.76 -12.28
N GLU A 112 -1.62 -6.85 -12.71
CA GLU A 112 -0.60 -7.10 -13.74
C GLU A 112 0.79 -6.82 -13.18
N LYS A 113 1.85 -7.36 -13.80
CA LYS A 113 3.23 -6.96 -13.49
C LYS A 113 3.41 -5.47 -13.73
N ASP A 114 4.05 -4.77 -12.79
CA ASP A 114 4.39 -3.34 -12.97
C ASP A 114 5.38 -3.19 -14.11
N ARG A 115 4.93 -2.54 -15.19
CA ARG A 115 5.73 -2.26 -16.40
C ARG A 115 5.87 -0.76 -16.64
N GLY A 116 5.37 0.09 -15.74
CA GLY A 116 5.39 1.53 -15.96
C GLY A 116 4.28 2.06 -16.87
N GLU A 117 3.27 1.24 -17.16
CA GLU A 117 2.33 1.53 -18.23
C GLU A 117 1.21 2.49 -17.77
N PRO A 118 0.64 3.31 -18.67
CA PRO A 118 -0.37 4.31 -18.29
C PRO A 118 -1.62 3.72 -17.61
N TRP A 119 -2.06 2.53 -18.02
CA TRP A 119 -3.23 1.86 -17.45
C TRP A 119 -2.99 1.25 -16.06
N GLN A 120 -1.77 1.39 -15.55
CA GLN A 120 -1.33 0.97 -14.22
C GLN A 120 -1.16 2.18 -13.27
N ARG A 121 -1.62 3.37 -13.67
CA ARG A 121 -1.53 4.63 -12.92
C ARG A 121 -2.92 5.24 -12.74
N TRP A 122 -3.20 5.68 -11.52
CA TRP A 122 -4.53 6.11 -11.09
C TRP A 122 -4.53 7.55 -10.61
N SER A 123 -5.43 8.39 -11.11
CA SER A 123 -5.69 9.69 -10.48
C SER A 123 -6.61 9.49 -9.28
N LEU A 124 -6.15 9.86 -8.08
CA LEU A 124 -6.97 9.87 -6.88
C LEU A 124 -7.63 11.25 -6.75
N VAL A 125 -8.96 11.29 -6.83
CA VAL A 125 -9.75 12.52 -6.74
C VAL A 125 -10.58 12.48 -5.45
N LYS A 126 -10.59 13.60 -4.72
CA LYS A 126 -11.31 13.77 -3.46
C LYS A 126 -12.72 14.30 -3.67
#